data_AF-A0A832CEH9-F1
#
_entry.id   AF-A0A832CEH9-F1
#
_cell.length_a   1.000
_cell.length_b   1.000
_cell.length_c   1.000
_cell.angle_alpha   90.00
_cell.angle_beta   90.00
_cell.angle_gamma   90.00
#
_symmetry.space_group_name_H-M   'P 1'
#
loop_
_entity.id
_entity.type
_entity.pdbx_description
1 polymer ?
#
loop_
_entity_poly.entity_id
_entity_poly.type
_entity_poly.pdbx_seq_one_letter_code
_entity_poly.pdbx_strand_id
1 'polypeptide(L)' 'MRHIQSWEGFSLDETLKPSFIRPLFLRRSRYYIKIAGKGKGAKLWQYSGNVFCEDCDVGDLKYWSGLWLGKEMIMEKA' A
#
# COMPACT_ATOMS: atom_id res chain seq x y z
N MET A 1 9.70 7.14 3.23
CA MET A 1 8.26 6.85 3.45
C MET A 1 7.45 7.58 2.39
N ARG A 2 6.60 6.87 1.65
CA ARG A 2 5.71 7.41 0.60
C ARG A 2 4.26 7.22 1.02
N HIS A 3 3.35 8.05 0.52
CA HIS A 3 1.92 7.89 0.79
C HIS A 3 1.07 8.39 -0.38
N ILE A 4 -0.15 7.86 -0.47
CA ILE A 4 -1.17 8.25 -1.44
C ILE A 4 -2.48 8.46 -0.68
N GLN A 5 -3.15 9.57 -0.94
CA GLN A 5 -4.49 9.81 -0.46
C GLN A 5 -5.48 8.96 -1.26
N SER A 6 -6.22 8.11 -0.55
CA SER A 6 -7.30 7.28 -1.10
C SER A 6 -8.65 8.01 -1.01
N TRP A 7 -9.65 7.49 -1.74
CA TRP A 7 -11.02 8.00 -1.70
C TRP A 7 -11.75 7.54 -0.43
N GLU A 8 -12.88 8.19 -0.13
CA GLU A 8 -13.71 7.83 1.03
C GLU A 8 -14.22 6.38 0.92
N GLY A 9 -14.14 5.63 2.03
CA GLY A 9 -14.54 4.23 2.08
C GLY A 9 -13.50 3.24 1.52
N PHE A 10 -12.35 3.70 1.02
CA PHE A 10 -11.25 2.82 0.66
C PHE A 10 -10.73 2.06 1.90
N SER A 11 -10.50 0.76 1.75
CA SER A 11 -9.89 -0.09 2.77
C SER A 11 -8.80 -0.95 2.17
N LEU A 12 -7.56 -0.70 2.59
CA LEU A 12 -6.40 -1.50 2.20
C LEU A 12 -6.58 -2.98 2.56
N ASP A 13 -7.15 -3.24 3.73
CA ASP A 13 -7.39 -4.59 4.21
C ASP A 13 -8.38 -5.32 3.29
N GLU A 14 -9.48 -4.67 2.88
CA GLU A 14 -10.46 -5.25 1.96
C GLU A 14 -9.89 -5.42 0.55
N THR A 15 -9.05 -4.51 0.07
CA THR A 15 -8.41 -4.63 -1.24
C THR A 15 -7.40 -5.77 -1.28
N LEU A 16 -6.64 -5.97 -0.21
CA LEU A 16 -5.65 -7.05 -0.14
C LEU A 16 -6.28 -8.43 0.05
N LYS A 17 -7.42 -8.57 0.75
CA LYS A 17 -8.07 -9.88 1.00
C LYS A 17 -8.29 -10.74 -0.26
N PRO A 18 -8.88 -10.23 -1.35
CA PRO A 18 -9.12 -11.00 -2.59
C PRO A 18 -7.95 -10.93 -3.58
N SER A 19 -6.84 -10.24 -3.27
CA SER A 19 -5.79 -9.96 -4.24
C SER A 19 -4.83 -11.13 -4.44
N PHE A 20 -4.41 -11.37 -5.69
CA PHE A 20 -3.43 -12.41 -6.03
C PHE A 20 -2.05 -12.16 -5.40
N ILE A 21 -1.74 -10.91 -5.01
CA ILE A 21 -0.49 -10.59 -4.31
C ILE A 21 -0.57 -10.83 -2.81
N ARG A 22 -1.76 -11.09 -2.24
CA ARG A 22 -1.96 -11.31 -0.79
C ARG A 22 -1.00 -12.33 -0.18
N PRO A 23 -0.66 -13.46 -0.84
CA PRO A 23 0.30 -14.43 -0.32
C PRO A 23 1.72 -13.88 -0.17
N LEU A 24 2.05 -12.79 -0.89
CA LEU A 24 3.34 -12.11 -0.78
C LEU A 24 3.44 -11.22 0.46
N PHE A 25 2.37 -11.08 1.25
CA PHE A 25 2.33 -10.22 2.43
C PHE A 25 1.99 -10.98 3.70
N LEU A 26 2.67 -10.64 4.79
CA LEU A 26 2.33 -11.06 6.13
C LEU A 26 1.68 -9.91 6.89
N ARG A 27 0.49 -10.15 7.47
CA ARG A 27 -0.18 -9.17 8.33
C ARG A 27 0.44 -9.22 9.73
N ARG A 28 0.97 -8.09 10.21
CA ARG A 28 1.52 -7.92 11.57
C ARG A 28 0.94 -6.63 12.17
N SER A 29 0.03 -6.76 13.11
CA SER A 29 -0.72 -5.61 13.67
C SER A 29 -1.31 -4.78 12.51
N ARG A 30 -1.03 -3.47 12.45
CA ARG A 30 -1.51 -2.56 11.41
C ARG A 30 -0.74 -2.60 10.08
N TYR A 31 0.31 -3.43 9.95
CA TYR A 31 1.17 -3.46 8.76
C TYR A 31 0.97 -4.73 7.94
N TYR A 32 1.04 -4.58 6.62
CA TYR A 32 1.33 -5.66 5.69
C TYR A 32 2.81 -5.61 5.32
N ILE A 33 3.55 -6.65 5.67
CA ILE A 33 4.97 -6.75 5.39
C ILE A 33 5.16 -7.67 4.20
N LYS A 34 5.81 -7.18 3.14
CA LYS A 34 6.08 -7.98 1.96
C LYS A 34 7.16 -9.03 2.27
N ILE A 35 6.87 -10.31 2.08
CA ILE A 35 7.76 -11.42 2.48
C ILE A 35 8.51 -12.06 1.31
N ALA A 36 8.13 -11.77 0.06
CA ALA A 36 8.76 -12.35 -1.13
C ALA A 36 8.78 -11.39 -2.34
N GLY A 37 9.72 -11.61 -3.27
CA GLY A 37 9.89 -10.84 -4.50
C GLY A 37 10.51 -9.44 -4.32
N LYS A 38 10.39 -8.57 -5.33
CA LYS A 38 10.86 -7.17 -5.30
C LYS A 38 10.30 -6.43 -4.08
N GLY A 39 11.13 -5.71 -3.32
CA GLY A 39 10.68 -4.97 -2.14
C GLY A 39 10.29 -5.87 -0.95
N LYS A 40 10.87 -7.08 -0.85
CA LYS A 40 10.79 -7.88 0.38
C LYS A 40 11.26 -7.04 1.58
N GLY A 41 10.48 -7.02 2.64
CA GLY A 41 10.68 -6.18 3.82
C GLY A 41 9.81 -4.91 3.83
N ALA A 42 9.33 -4.46 2.66
CA ALA A 42 8.50 -3.26 2.57
C ALA A 42 7.23 -3.38 3.42
N LYS A 43 6.84 -2.26 4.02
CA LYS A 43 5.65 -2.19 4.89
C LYS A 43 4.59 -1.34 4.24
N LEU A 44 3.38 -1.84 4.22
CA LEU A 44 2.20 -1.18 3.69
C LEU A 44 1.15 -1.07 4.80
N TRP A 45 0.58 0.12 5.00
CA TRP A 45 -0.50 0.32 5.96
C TRP A 45 -1.41 1.46 5.54
N GLN A 46 -2.60 1.49 6.13
CA GLN A 46 -3.54 2.59 5.97
C GLN A 46 -3.70 3.30 7.30
N TYR A 47 -3.85 4.61 7.25
CA TYR A 47 -4.27 5.42 8.38
C TYR A 47 -5.17 6.55 7.90
N SER A 48 -6.39 6.61 8.42
CA SER A 48 -7.44 7.51 7.93
C SER A 48 -7.64 7.31 6.41
N GLY A 49 -7.58 8.37 5.62
CA GLY A 49 -7.69 8.32 4.16
C GLY A 49 -6.38 8.08 3.42
N ASN A 50 -5.25 7.80 4.08
CA ASN A 50 -3.95 7.67 3.42
C ASN A 50 -3.42 6.25 3.47
N VAL A 51 -2.86 5.78 2.35
CA VAL A 51 -2.10 4.53 2.27
C VAL A 51 -0.62 4.85 2.20
N PHE A 52 0.14 4.24 3.09
CA PHE A 52 1.56 4.50 3.29
C PHE A 52 2.39 3.29 2.89
N CYS A 53 3.60 3.59 2.42
CA CYS A 53 4.64 2.60 2.20
C CYS A 53 5.99 3.02 2.79
N GLU A 54 6.67 2.06 3.38
CA GLU A 54 8.08 2.12 3.78
C GLU A 54 8.86 1.11 2.92
N ASP A 55 10.05 1.50 2.47
CA ASP A 55 10.94 0.71 1.61
C ASP A 55 10.33 0.24 0.28
N CYS A 56 9.46 1.07 -0.32
CA CYS A 56 9.00 0.90 -1.69
C CYS A 56 8.90 2.21 -2.46
N ASP A 57 8.84 2.10 -3.79
CA ASP A 57 8.59 3.22 -4.68
C ASP A 57 7.09 3.53 -4.83
N VAL A 58 6.75 4.64 -5.51
CA VAL A 58 5.34 5.04 -5.71
C VAL A 58 4.58 4.02 -6.56
N GLY A 59 5.23 3.40 -7.54
CA GLY A 59 4.62 2.38 -8.38
C GLY A 59 4.23 1.15 -7.57
N ASP A 60 5.17 0.65 -6.76
CA ASP A 60 4.97 -0.45 -5.83
C ASP A 60 3.80 -0.15 -4.87
N LEU A 61 3.75 1.05 -4.28
CA LEU A 61 2.65 1.49 -3.42
C LEU A 61 1.30 1.42 -4.15
N LYS A 62 1.18 1.98 -5.36
CA LYS A 62 -0.06 1.91 -6.16
C LYS A 62 -0.45 0.47 -6.44
N TYR A 63 0.46 -0.31 -7.01
CA TYR A 63 0.18 -1.69 -7.42
C TYR A 63 -0.21 -2.57 -6.25
N TRP A 64 0.49 -2.46 -5.11
CA TRP A 64 0.21 -3.32 -3.97
C TRP A 64 -1.00 -2.89 -3.16
N SER A 65 -1.33 -1.60 -3.14
CA SER A 65 -2.51 -1.09 -2.44
C SER A 65 -3.81 -1.20 -3.24
N GLY A 66 -3.74 -1.44 -4.56
CA GLY A 66 -4.93 -1.41 -5.42
C GLY A 66 -5.36 -0.01 -5.86
N LEU A 67 -4.55 1.02 -5.58
CA LEU A 67 -4.80 2.41 -5.97
C LEU A 67 -4.42 2.71 -7.44
N TRP A 68 -4.68 1.78 -8.36
CA TRP A 68 -4.14 1.83 -9.73
C TRP A 68 -4.83 2.90 -10.59
N LEU A 69 -6.08 3.24 -10.22
CA LEU A 69 -6.97 4.17 -10.93
C LEU A 69 -7.28 5.45 -10.13
N GLY A 70 -6.58 5.68 -9.02
CA GLY A 70 -6.80 6.88 -8.20
C GLY A 70 -6.43 8.15 -8.95
N LYS A 71 -7.31 9.16 -8.93
CA LYS A 71 -6.93 10.54 -9.26
C LYS A 71 -6.00 11.05 -8.16
N GLU A 72 -4.70 10.97 -8.37
CA GLU A 72 -3.72 11.33 -7.33
C GLU A 72 -3.22 12.77 -7.46
N MET A 73 -3.21 13.50 -6.34
CA MET A 73 -2.16 14.49 -6.07
C MET A 73 -1.00 13.76 -5.41
N ILE A 74 0.08 13.53 -6.15
CA ILE A 74 1.32 12.98 -5.60
C ILE A 74 2.03 14.14 -4.88
N MET A 75 1.92 14.20 -3.56
CA MET A 75 2.70 15.13 -2.76
C MET A 75 4.09 14.52 -2.51
N GLU A 76 5.07 14.90 -3.32
CA GLU A 76 6.48 14.69 -2.97
C GLU A 76 6.87 15.72 -1.89
N LYS A 77 7.40 15.24 -0.76
CA LYS A 77 8.12 16.12 0.16
C LYS A 77 9.46 16.49 -0.49
N ALA A 78 9.67 17.79 -0.67
CA ALA A 78 10.98 18.40 -0.91
C ALA A 78 11.93 18.15 0.27
#